data_AF-A0AA43CV96-F1
#
_entry.id   AF-A0AA43CV96-F1
#
_cell.length_a   1.000
_cell.length_b   1.000
_cell.length_c   1.000
_cell.angle_alpha   90.00
_cell.angle_beta   90.00
_cell.angle_gamma   90.00
#
_symmetry.space_group_name_H-M   'P 1'
#
loop_
_entity.id
_entity.type
_entity.pdbx_description
1 polymer ?
#
loop_
_entity_poly.entity_id
_entity_poly.type
_entity_poly.pdbx_seq_one_letter_code
_entity_poly.pdbx_strand_id
1 'polypeptide(L)'
;MTTATSPLSKFYRSLFTMLLMLLVLTACSTPQRQRGKTETVPSEDPISSLLKETSHPENEAAQTTVSLEKMGYSIQVGAFSNLDNAVRLERLLESRGIDAYYFRHESGLYKVRFGNHSTYKPARAEAERLQAQSLIDTFFIVFPEDYAAARIKQSGKGNLRDELVKTAKRFIGIPYRWGGTTAKNGFDCSGLTMVSYRLNGLNLPRVSRSQFKAGKWVSKRNLQPGDLVFFATKGGTRVTHVGMYLGSGNFIHAPRTGKNVRIEKLSNSFFAKTYIGGRTYL
;
A
#
# COMPACT_ATOMS: atom_id res chain seq x y z
N MET A 1 -45.58 57.78 -29.45
CA MET A 1 -46.94 57.35 -29.83
C MET A 1 -47.08 55.87 -29.51
N THR A 2 -48.31 55.42 -29.25
CA THR A 2 -48.83 54.04 -29.14
C THR A 2 -47.86 52.87 -29.46
N THR A 3 -47.56 51.90 -28.59
CA THR A 3 -48.39 50.95 -27.79
C THR A 3 -49.25 49.97 -28.59
N ALA A 4 -48.89 48.68 -28.55
CA ALA A 4 -49.79 47.53 -28.66
C ALA A 4 -49.12 46.30 -28.01
N THR A 5 -49.88 45.42 -27.34
CA THR A 5 -49.37 44.28 -26.56
C THR A 5 -50.33 43.08 -26.60
N SER A 6 -49.88 41.95 -26.02
CA SER A 6 -50.69 40.81 -25.56
C SER A 6 -51.13 39.77 -26.62
N PRO A 7 -51.60 38.56 -26.23
CA PRO A 7 -51.81 38.06 -24.86
C PRO A 7 -51.16 36.71 -24.51
N LEU A 8 -51.14 36.40 -23.21
CA LEU A 8 -50.94 35.05 -22.67
C LEU A 8 -52.26 34.25 -22.72
N SER A 9 -52.17 32.92 -22.69
CA SER A 9 -53.24 32.04 -22.18
C SER A 9 -52.79 31.35 -20.88
N LYS A 10 -53.75 30.89 -20.06
CA LYS A 10 -53.52 30.38 -18.69
C LYS A 10 -54.48 29.24 -18.31
N PHE A 11 -53.94 28.25 -17.57
CA PHE A 11 -54.57 27.47 -16.48
C PHE A 11 -55.96 26.79 -16.64
N TYR A 12 -55.95 25.45 -16.54
CA TYR A 12 -56.76 24.63 -15.61
C TYR A 12 -55.81 23.57 -14.99
N ARG A 13 -55.90 22.99 -13.78
CA ARG A 13 -56.84 22.89 -12.63
C ARG A 13 -57.65 21.58 -12.45
N SER A 14 -57.50 21.01 -11.25
CA SER A 14 -58.14 19.81 -10.64
C SER A 14 -57.79 18.44 -11.26
N LEU A 15 -57.43 17.36 -10.54
CA LEU A 15 -57.52 16.89 -9.14
C LEU A 15 -58.80 16.10 -8.76
N PHE A 16 -58.63 14.77 -8.62
CA PHE A 16 -59.26 13.75 -7.71
C PHE A 16 -58.55 12.39 -8.04
N THR A 17 -58.25 11.34 -7.24
CA THR A 17 -58.40 10.85 -5.83
C THR A 17 -59.31 9.62 -5.64
N MET A 18 -58.93 8.71 -4.71
CA MET A 18 -59.59 7.46 -4.23
C MET A 18 -59.51 6.18 -5.13
N LEU A 19 -59.69 4.92 -4.67
CA LEU A 19 -59.37 4.11 -3.44
C LEU A 19 -59.92 2.64 -3.69
N LEU A 20 -59.83 1.54 -2.90
CA LEU A 20 -59.23 1.10 -1.60
C LEU A 20 -59.19 -0.47 -1.50
N MET A 21 -58.17 -1.09 -0.86
CA MET A 21 -58.16 -2.48 -0.30
C MET A 21 -58.37 -3.68 -1.27
N LEU A 22 -58.29 -4.98 -0.90
CA LEU A 22 -58.20 -5.77 0.37
C LEU A 22 -57.35 -7.06 0.09
N LEU A 23 -56.50 -7.72 0.90
CA LEU A 23 -56.14 -7.82 2.35
C LEU A 23 -56.78 -9.01 3.13
N VAL A 24 -56.11 -10.18 3.16
CA VAL A 24 -56.41 -11.33 4.08
C VAL A 24 -55.10 -11.92 4.66
N LEU A 25 -55.16 -12.47 5.88
CA LEU A 25 -54.05 -13.05 6.69
C LEU A 25 -54.14 -14.61 6.68
N THR A 26 -53.30 -15.46 7.30
CA THR A 26 -52.76 -15.51 8.68
C THR A 26 -51.59 -16.51 8.86
N ALA A 27 -50.82 -16.32 9.96
CA ALA A 27 -50.21 -17.29 10.92
C ALA A 27 -49.68 -18.71 10.49
N CYS A 28 -48.77 -19.39 11.20
CA CYS A 28 -48.31 -19.24 12.59
C CYS A 28 -46.95 -19.95 12.88
N SER A 29 -46.49 -19.82 14.14
CA SER A 29 -45.59 -20.72 14.90
C SER A 29 -44.07 -20.68 14.68
N THR A 30 -43.34 -20.81 15.79
CA THR A 30 -41.87 -20.73 15.91
C THR A 30 -41.29 -22.00 16.62
N PRO A 31 -40.11 -22.04 17.29
CA PRO A 31 -39.12 -23.10 17.06
C PRO A 31 -39.02 -24.16 18.17
N GLN A 32 -38.24 -25.23 17.95
CA GLN A 32 -37.85 -26.15 19.02
C GLN A 32 -36.38 -26.62 18.94
N ARG A 33 -35.83 -27.01 20.10
CA ARG A 33 -34.39 -27.19 20.38
C ARG A 33 -34.13 -28.51 21.11
N GLN A 34 -33.03 -29.17 20.72
CA GLN A 34 -32.21 -30.21 21.41
C GLN A 34 -32.82 -31.04 22.56
N ARG A 35 -32.76 -32.37 22.39
CA ARG A 35 -32.34 -33.38 23.40
C ARG A 35 -31.59 -34.51 22.64
N GLY A 36 -30.68 -35.28 23.22
CA GLY A 36 -30.20 -35.30 24.61
C GLY A 36 -30.02 -36.74 25.12
N LYS A 37 -28.85 -37.32 24.89
CA LYS A 37 -28.36 -38.65 25.35
C LYS A 37 -26.83 -38.64 25.31
N THR A 38 -26.06 -39.16 26.26
CA THR A 38 -26.31 -39.54 27.66
C THR A 38 -24.97 -39.36 28.41
N GLU A 39 -24.97 -38.92 29.66
CA GLU A 39 -23.75 -38.74 30.46
C GLU A 39 -23.36 -40.05 31.18
N THR A 40 -22.10 -40.49 31.06
CA THR A 40 -21.51 -41.58 31.87
C THR A 40 -19.99 -41.40 32.08
N VAL A 41 -19.62 -40.59 33.08
CA VAL A 41 -18.27 -40.39 33.67
C VAL A 41 -18.55 -40.00 35.15
N PRO A 42 -17.75 -40.35 36.19
CA PRO A 42 -16.33 -40.71 36.15
C PRO A 42 -15.86 -41.92 37.00
N SER A 43 -14.61 -42.33 36.75
CA SER A 43 -13.67 -42.77 37.78
C SER A 43 -12.24 -42.55 37.28
N GLU A 44 -11.62 -41.43 37.65
CA GLU A 44 -10.18 -41.20 37.42
C GLU A 44 -9.37 -41.43 38.70
N ASP A 45 -8.21 -42.06 38.55
CA ASP A 45 -7.25 -42.32 39.62
C ASP A 45 -6.33 -41.10 39.82
N PRO A 46 -6.40 -40.39 40.97
CA PRO A 46 -5.95 -38.99 41.09
C PRO A 46 -4.44 -38.75 41.10
N ILE A 47 -3.61 -39.78 40.84
CA ILE A 47 -2.14 -39.70 40.95
C ILE A 47 -1.42 -40.07 39.63
N SER A 48 -2.09 -40.73 38.69
CA SER A 48 -1.46 -41.44 37.56
C SER A 48 -0.66 -40.55 36.57
N SER A 49 -1.12 -39.32 36.30
CA SER A 49 -0.57 -38.48 35.22
C SER A 49 0.54 -37.51 35.63
N LEU A 50 0.88 -37.42 36.92
CA LEU A 50 1.74 -36.37 37.47
C LEU A 50 3.25 -36.62 37.27
N LEU A 51 3.64 -37.71 36.60
CA LEU A 51 5.03 -38.11 36.36
C LEU A 51 5.29 -38.52 34.90
N LYS A 52 5.37 -37.53 34.00
CA LYS A 52 6.13 -37.63 32.75
C LYS A 52 6.69 -36.28 32.33
N GLU A 53 7.97 -36.09 32.56
CA GLU A 53 8.67 -34.83 32.31
C GLU A 53 8.95 -34.58 30.82
N THR A 54 9.04 -33.29 30.49
CA THR A 54 9.83 -32.74 29.38
C THR A 54 9.75 -33.43 28.01
N SER A 55 8.67 -33.12 27.28
CA SER A 55 8.84 -32.68 25.89
C SER A 55 8.29 -31.26 25.75
N HIS A 56 9.16 -30.27 25.55
CA HIS A 56 8.68 -28.99 25.05
C HIS A 56 8.21 -29.21 23.61
N PRO A 57 6.96 -28.89 23.24
CA PRO A 57 6.65 -28.65 21.84
C PRO A 57 7.43 -27.37 21.46
N GLU A 58 8.53 -27.52 20.73
CA GLU A 58 9.13 -26.37 20.07
C GLU A 58 8.04 -25.71 19.23
N ASN A 59 7.89 -24.39 19.40
CA ASN A 59 6.81 -23.64 18.79
C ASN A 59 7.11 -23.49 17.29
N GLU A 60 6.83 -24.54 16.53
CA GLU A 60 6.88 -24.59 15.08
C GLU A 60 5.69 -23.80 14.49
N ALA A 61 5.63 -22.52 14.88
CA ALA A 61 4.85 -21.48 14.26
C ALA A 61 5.36 -21.33 12.81
N ALA A 62 4.82 -22.19 11.95
CA ALA A 62 5.12 -22.27 10.53
C ALA A 62 5.17 -20.85 9.97
N GLN A 63 6.36 -20.42 9.57
CA GLN A 63 6.62 -19.04 9.16
C GLN A 63 6.01 -18.80 7.79
N THR A 64 4.69 -18.67 7.77
CA THR A 64 3.86 -18.27 6.64
C THR A 64 4.53 -17.08 5.99
N THR A 65 5.07 -17.31 4.81
CA THR A 65 5.90 -16.34 4.13
C THR A 65 5.00 -15.19 3.71
N VAL A 66 5.02 -14.09 4.49
CA VAL A 66 4.35 -12.82 4.17
C VAL A 66 5.12 -12.16 3.02
N SER A 67 5.08 -12.81 1.86
CA SER A 67 5.55 -12.26 0.60
C SER A 67 4.63 -11.11 0.23
N LEU A 68 5.21 -9.96 -0.11
CA LEU A 68 4.41 -8.83 -0.58
C LEU A 68 3.59 -9.23 -1.80
N GLU A 69 2.32 -8.81 -1.79
CA GLU A 69 1.44 -8.80 -2.95
C GLU A 69 2.19 -8.23 -4.16
N LYS A 70 2.02 -8.84 -5.34
CA LYS A 70 2.65 -8.36 -6.57
C LYS A 70 1.83 -7.22 -7.14
N MET A 71 2.51 -6.23 -7.71
CA MET A 71 1.81 -5.17 -8.45
C MET A 71 1.15 -5.77 -9.69
N GLY A 72 -0.15 -5.55 -9.81
CA GLY A 72 -0.91 -5.81 -11.04
C GLY A 72 -0.72 -4.71 -12.08
N TYR A 73 -1.69 -4.59 -12.98
CA TYR A 73 -1.76 -3.54 -13.98
C TYR A 73 -1.81 -2.17 -13.30
N SER A 74 -1.02 -1.22 -13.79
CA SER A 74 -0.99 0.14 -13.24
C SER A 74 -0.92 1.18 -14.36
N ILE A 75 -1.34 2.40 -14.06
CA ILE A 75 -1.47 3.49 -15.02
C ILE A 75 -0.31 4.46 -14.78
N GLN A 76 0.45 4.77 -15.83
CA GLN A 76 1.60 5.67 -15.80
C GLN A 76 1.34 6.89 -16.68
N VAL A 77 1.59 8.09 -16.16
CA VAL A 77 1.28 9.36 -16.81
C VAL A 77 2.44 10.37 -16.72
N GLY A 78 2.52 11.23 -17.74
CA GLY A 78 3.44 12.36 -17.81
C GLY A 78 4.91 12.02 -18.08
N ALA A 79 5.69 13.09 -18.29
CA ALA A 79 7.13 13.06 -18.57
C ALA A 79 7.76 14.40 -18.14
N PHE A 80 7.52 14.81 -16.90
CA PHE A 80 7.78 16.17 -16.41
C PHE A 80 9.28 16.43 -16.20
N SER A 81 9.80 17.53 -16.74
CA SER A 81 11.14 18.03 -16.41
C SER A 81 11.21 18.62 -14.99
N ASN A 82 10.14 19.30 -14.56
CA ASN A 82 10.01 19.86 -13.22
C ASN A 82 9.30 18.88 -12.25
N LEU A 83 9.97 18.56 -11.14
CA LEU A 83 9.44 17.75 -10.03
C LEU A 83 8.09 18.24 -9.52
N ASP A 84 7.91 19.55 -9.34
CA ASP A 84 6.71 20.11 -8.71
C ASP A 84 5.45 20.00 -9.62
N ASN A 85 5.61 19.63 -10.90
CA ASN A 85 4.48 19.24 -11.76
C ASN A 85 4.01 17.82 -11.44
N ALA A 86 4.95 16.87 -11.27
CA ALA A 86 4.64 15.51 -10.86
C ALA A 86 4.04 15.46 -9.43
N VAL A 87 4.54 16.30 -8.51
CA VAL A 87 3.99 16.47 -7.15
C VAL A 87 2.56 17.03 -7.19
N ARG A 88 2.26 17.97 -8.10
CA ARG A 88 0.90 18.51 -8.27
C ARG A 88 -0.07 17.46 -8.80
N LEU A 89 0.35 16.63 -9.77
CA LEU A 89 -0.48 15.56 -10.30
C LEU A 89 -0.68 14.40 -9.30
N GLU A 90 0.36 14.00 -8.55
CA GLU A 90 0.23 13.06 -7.42
C GLU A 90 -0.89 13.52 -6.47
N ARG A 91 -0.80 14.75 -5.97
CA ARG A 91 -1.77 15.32 -5.02
C ARG A 91 -3.18 15.45 -5.59
N LEU A 92 -3.31 15.79 -6.89
CA LEU A 92 -4.60 15.86 -7.57
C LEU A 92 -5.29 14.48 -7.55
N LEU A 93 -4.56 13.42 -7.93
CA LEU A 93 -5.08 12.05 -7.89
C LEU A 93 -5.38 11.59 -6.46
N GLU A 94 -4.47 11.83 -5.50
CA GLU A 94 -4.69 11.51 -4.08
C GLU A 94 -5.93 12.19 -3.50
N SER A 95 -6.21 13.45 -3.88
CA SER A 95 -7.41 14.19 -3.47
C SER A 95 -8.72 13.60 -4.00
N ARG A 96 -8.65 12.79 -5.06
CA ARG A 96 -9.76 11.99 -5.59
C ARG A 96 -9.78 10.56 -5.02
N GLY A 97 -8.94 10.28 -4.02
CA GLY A 97 -8.86 8.99 -3.32
C GLY A 97 -7.90 7.97 -3.96
N ILE A 98 -7.26 8.30 -5.09
CA ILE A 98 -6.44 7.39 -5.88
C ILE A 98 -5.06 7.20 -5.22
N ASP A 99 -4.60 5.94 -5.10
CA ASP A 99 -3.26 5.62 -4.62
C ASP A 99 -2.24 5.87 -5.75
N ALA A 100 -1.67 7.08 -5.73
CA ALA A 100 -0.72 7.60 -6.71
C ALA A 100 0.63 7.93 -6.08
N TYR A 101 1.70 7.80 -6.87
CA TYR A 101 3.05 8.19 -6.46
C TYR A 101 3.86 8.71 -7.65
N TYR A 102 4.62 9.80 -7.45
CA TYR A 102 5.62 10.21 -8.44
C TYR A 102 6.95 9.46 -8.27
N PHE A 103 7.70 9.40 -9.36
CA PHE A 103 9.06 8.86 -9.36
C PHE A 103 9.93 9.49 -10.44
N ARG A 104 11.25 9.38 -10.27
CA ARG A 104 12.23 9.77 -11.30
C ARG A 104 12.54 8.56 -12.20
N HIS A 105 12.33 8.75 -13.50
CA HIS A 105 12.60 7.78 -14.54
C HIS A 105 14.10 7.74 -14.89
N GLU A 106 14.55 6.69 -15.61
CA GLU A 106 15.96 6.55 -15.98
C GLU A 106 16.41 7.63 -16.97
N SER A 107 15.48 8.17 -17.77
CA SER A 107 15.68 9.37 -18.62
C SER A 107 15.72 10.69 -17.83
N GLY A 108 15.88 10.66 -16.51
CA GLY A 108 15.96 11.84 -15.63
C GLY A 108 14.64 12.58 -15.35
N LEU A 109 13.65 12.46 -16.24
CA LEU A 109 12.30 13.04 -16.11
C LEU A 109 11.48 12.40 -15.00
N TYR A 110 10.50 13.13 -14.48
CA TYR A 110 9.54 12.65 -13.48
C TYR A 110 8.27 12.10 -14.15
N LYS A 111 7.72 11.02 -13.59
CA LYS A 111 6.46 10.40 -14.01
C LYS A 111 5.59 10.15 -12.77
N VAL A 112 4.28 10.05 -12.95
CA VAL A 112 3.36 9.58 -11.89
C VAL A 112 2.84 8.19 -12.27
N ARG A 113 2.67 7.31 -11.29
CA ARG A 113 2.07 5.99 -11.46
C ARG A 113 1.04 5.74 -10.37
N PHE A 114 -0.07 5.10 -10.72
CA PHE A 114 -1.19 4.81 -9.82
C PHE A 114 -1.94 3.56 -10.24
N GLY A 115 -2.80 3.06 -9.34
CA GLY A 115 -3.59 1.85 -9.58
C GLY A 115 -2.81 0.54 -9.36
N ASN A 116 -3.57 -0.53 -9.11
CA ASN A 116 -3.09 -1.89 -8.85
C ASN A 116 -4.21 -2.88 -9.23
N HIS A 117 -4.50 -3.01 -10.52
CA HIS A 117 -5.66 -3.75 -11.01
C HIS A 117 -5.26 -5.19 -11.38
N SER A 118 -6.15 -6.15 -11.12
CA SER A 118 -5.93 -7.57 -11.46
C SER A 118 -5.93 -7.85 -12.96
N THR A 119 -6.51 -6.97 -13.78
CA THR A 119 -6.67 -7.14 -15.23
C THR A 119 -6.53 -5.82 -15.99
N TYR A 120 -6.22 -5.91 -17.28
CA TYR A 120 -6.04 -4.76 -18.18
C TYR A 120 -7.30 -3.87 -18.32
N LYS A 121 -8.49 -4.47 -18.46
CA LYS A 121 -9.74 -3.74 -18.77
C LYS A 121 -10.12 -2.70 -17.69
N PRO A 122 -10.11 -3.00 -16.38
CA PRO A 122 -10.31 -1.99 -15.34
C PRO A 122 -9.24 -0.90 -15.32
N ALA A 123 -7.95 -1.25 -15.48
CA ALA A 123 -6.87 -0.26 -15.51
C ALA A 123 -7.02 0.73 -16.67
N ARG A 124 -7.35 0.22 -17.86
CA ARG A 124 -7.62 1.04 -19.03
C ARG A 124 -8.88 1.90 -18.86
N ALA A 125 -9.98 1.34 -18.37
CA ALA A 125 -11.22 2.08 -18.15
C ALA A 125 -11.06 3.19 -17.09
N GLU A 126 -10.26 3.00 -16.04
CA GLU A 126 -9.95 4.08 -15.09
C GLU A 126 -9.10 5.18 -15.74
N ALA A 127 -8.09 4.83 -16.54
CA ALA A 127 -7.27 5.80 -17.25
C ALA A 127 -8.10 6.63 -18.25
N GLU A 128 -8.92 5.97 -19.08
CA GLU A 128 -9.81 6.64 -20.05
C GLU A 128 -10.85 7.53 -19.34
N ARG A 129 -11.39 7.11 -18.18
CA ARG A 129 -12.27 7.94 -17.33
C ARG A 129 -11.56 9.17 -16.79
N LEU A 130 -10.31 9.06 -16.34
CA LEU A 130 -9.54 10.19 -15.82
C LEU A 130 -9.10 11.16 -16.92
N GLN A 131 -8.80 10.65 -18.11
CA GLN A 131 -8.47 11.44 -19.29
C GLN A 131 -9.71 12.21 -19.79
N ALA A 132 -10.88 11.57 -19.87
CA ALA A 132 -12.15 12.24 -20.17
C ALA A 132 -12.54 13.31 -19.14
N GLN A 133 -12.08 13.18 -17.89
CA GLN A 133 -12.23 14.20 -16.83
C GLN A 133 -11.15 15.30 -16.87
N SER A 134 -10.23 15.29 -17.86
CA SER A 134 -9.08 16.20 -17.97
C SER A 134 -8.18 16.21 -16.71
N LEU A 135 -8.08 15.07 -16.02
CA LEU A 135 -7.22 14.90 -14.83
C LEU A 135 -5.85 14.32 -15.17
N ILE A 136 -5.73 13.67 -16.34
CA ILE A 136 -4.47 13.15 -16.90
C ILE A 136 -4.45 13.37 -18.41
N ASP A 137 -3.26 13.57 -18.97
CA ASP A 137 -3.04 13.66 -20.42
C ASP A 137 -2.84 12.26 -21.04
N THR A 138 -1.82 12.06 -21.86
CA THR A 138 -1.38 10.75 -22.35
C THR A 138 -1.01 9.82 -21.20
N PHE A 139 -1.58 8.61 -21.21
CA PHE A 139 -1.29 7.54 -20.25
C PHE A 139 -0.72 6.30 -20.94
N PHE A 140 -0.04 5.46 -20.16
CA PHE A 140 0.44 4.14 -20.54
C PHE A 140 -0.02 3.14 -19.48
N ILE A 141 -0.57 1.99 -19.92
CA ILE A 141 -0.80 0.87 -19.01
C ILE A 141 0.51 0.08 -18.90
N VAL A 142 0.99 -0.08 -17.67
CA VAL A 142 2.14 -0.91 -17.33
C VAL A 142 1.63 -2.28 -16.91
N PHE A 143 2.16 -3.32 -17.52
CA PHE A 143 1.74 -4.70 -17.35
C PHE A 143 2.42 -5.32 -16.11
N PRO A 144 1.77 -6.28 -15.40
CA PRO A 144 2.40 -7.05 -14.32
C PRO A 144 3.75 -7.66 -14.75
N GLU A 145 3.84 -8.06 -16.01
CA GLU A 145 4.99 -8.72 -16.64
C GLU A 145 6.18 -7.77 -16.87
N ASP A 146 5.97 -6.44 -16.95
CA ASP A 146 7.05 -5.46 -17.16
C ASP A 146 7.98 -5.34 -15.93
N TYR A 147 7.42 -5.60 -14.74
CA TYR A 147 8.10 -5.42 -13.46
C TYR A 147 9.30 -6.36 -13.29
N ALA A 148 10.37 -5.86 -12.66
CA ALA A 148 11.58 -6.65 -12.40
C ALA A 148 11.26 -7.97 -11.66
N ALA A 149 10.37 -7.96 -10.66
CA ALA A 149 9.99 -9.19 -9.94
C ALA A 149 9.28 -10.24 -10.82
N ALA A 150 8.57 -9.83 -11.87
CA ALA A 150 7.95 -10.75 -12.83
C ALA A 150 8.99 -11.26 -13.84
N ARG A 151 9.71 -10.35 -14.51
CA ARG A 151 10.72 -10.71 -15.53
C ARG A 151 11.84 -11.60 -14.98
N ILE A 152 12.31 -11.34 -13.76
CA ILE A 152 13.34 -12.16 -13.10
C ILE A 152 12.77 -13.54 -12.76
N LYS A 153 11.53 -13.63 -12.23
CA LYS A 153 10.87 -14.92 -11.93
C LYS A 153 10.62 -15.75 -13.19
N GLN A 154 10.23 -15.12 -14.30
CA GLN A 154 9.94 -15.81 -15.56
C GLN A 154 11.21 -16.27 -16.30
N SER A 155 12.26 -15.45 -16.32
CA SER A 155 13.49 -15.73 -17.08
C SER A 155 14.56 -16.49 -16.29
N GLY A 156 14.45 -16.55 -14.96
CA GLY A 156 15.49 -17.07 -14.07
C GLY A 156 16.78 -16.23 -14.04
N LYS A 157 16.78 -15.02 -14.64
CA LYS A 157 17.98 -14.20 -14.85
C LYS A 157 17.86 -12.84 -14.15
N GLY A 158 18.97 -12.41 -13.54
CA GLY A 158 19.06 -11.14 -12.80
C GLY A 158 18.74 -11.28 -11.31
N ASN A 159 18.95 -10.19 -10.55
CA ASN A 159 18.77 -10.16 -9.10
C ASN A 159 17.82 -9.03 -8.68
N LEU A 160 16.71 -9.39 -8.02
CA LEU A 160 15.70 -8.43 -7.59
C LEU A 160 16.21 -7.51 -6.47
N ARG A 161 17.17 -7.95 -5.65
CA ARG A 161 17.84 -7.10 -4.65
C ARG A 161 18.62 -5.96 -5.30
N ASP A 162 19.29 -6.24 -6.42
CA ASP A 162 20.07 -5.23 -7.14
C ASP A 162 19.19 -4.25 -7.91
N GLU A 163 18.08 -4.70 -8.52
CA GLU A 163 17.11 -3.79 -9.17
C GLU A 163 16.36 -2.89 -8.17
N LEU A 164 16.05 -3.38 -6.95
CA LEU A 164 15.57 -2.55 -5.84
C LEU A 164 16.60 -1.47 -5.45
N VAL A 165 17.86 -1.84 -5.28
CA VAL A 165 18.96 -0.95 -4.91
C VAL A 165 19.28 0.08 -6.02
N LYS A 166 19.36 -0.36 -7.28
CA LYS A 166 19.51 0.48 -8.47
C LYS A 166 18.37 1.49 -8.54
N THR A 167 17.13 1.02 -8.39
CA THR A 167 15.94 1.87 -8.35
C THR A 167 16.04 2.92 -7.24
N ALA A 168 16.35 2.52 -6.00
CA ALA A 168 16.47 3.45 -4.88
C ALA A 168 17.57 4.50 -5.12
N LYS A 169 18.72 4.11 -5.69
CA LYS A 169 19.82 5.03 -6.05
C LYS A 169 19.41 6.12 -7.05
N ARG A 170 18.44 5.88 -7.96
CA ARG A 170 17.94 6.91 -8.91
C ARG A 170 17.34 8.16 -8.23
N PHE A 171 16.93 8.02 -6.97
CA PHE A 171 16.32 9.10 -6.19
C PHE A 171 17.30 9.96 -5.39
N ILE A 172 18.60 9.61 -5.34
CA ILE A 172 19.63 10.39 -4.63
C ILE A 172 19.60 11.85 -5.11
N GLY A 173 19.66 12.79 -4.17
CA GLY A 173 19.59 14.23 -4.45
C GLY A 173 18.18 14.81 -4.55
N ILE A 174 17.12 14.01 -4.65
CA ILE A 174 15.73 14.51 -4.61
C ILE A 174 15.41 15.07 -3.21
N PRO A 175 14.77 16.24 -3.08
CA PRO A 175 14.43 16.82 -1.78
C PRO A 175 13.35 16.00 -1.06
N TYR A 176 13.52 15.84 0.26
CA TYR A 176 12.47 15.27 1.11
C TYR A 176 11.22 16.14 1.08
N ARG A 177 10.06 15.54 0.79
CA ARG A 177 8.75 16.19 0.91
C ARG A 177 7.94 15.41 1.95
N TRP A 178 7.61 16.05 3.09
CA TRP A 178 6.82 15.41 4.15
C TRP A 178 5.41 15.09 3.66
N GLY A 179 4.91 13.89 4.01
CA GLY A 179 3.67 13.35 3.47
C GLY A 179 2.35 13.84 4.06
N GLY A 180 2.33 14.99 4.72
CA GLY A 180 1.13 15.54 5.37
C GLY A 180 0.79 14.90 6.73
N THR A 181 -0.38 15.26 7.27
CA THR A 181 -0.95 14.71 8.51
C THR A 181 -1.70 13.39 8.25
N THR A 182 -2.35 13.26 7.10
CA THR A 182 -2.72 11.98 6.49
C THR A 182 -1.47 11.31 5.93
N ALA A 183 -1.12 10.10 6.35
CA ALA A 183 0.18 9.48 6.04
C ALA A 183 0.31 8.89 4.61
N LYS A 184 -0.07 9.65 3.57
CA LYS A 184 -0.13 9.20 2.16
C LYS A 184 0.90 9.87 1.24
N ASN A 185 1.06 11.18 1.30
CA ASN A 185 1.62 11.96 0.19
C ASN A 185 3.16 11.91 0.13
N GLY A 186 3.80 12.25 -0.99
CA GLY A 186 5.19 12.73 -1.04
C GLY A 186 6.35 11.79 -0.64
N PHE A 187 7.56 12.26 -0.99
CA PHE A 187 8.82 11.49 -0.87
C PHE A 187 9.44 11.55 0.53
N ASP A 188 8.76 10.94 1.51
CA ASP A 188 9.30 10.70 2.86
C ASP A 188 10.13 9.40 2.95
N CYS A 189 10.66 9.09 4.14
CA CYS A 189 11.49 7.91 4.39
C CYS A 189 10.86 6.59 3.93
N SER A 190 9.54 6.44 4.13
CA SER A 190 8.73 5.29 3.71
C SER A 190 8.13 5.44 2.32
N GLY A 191 7.98 6.67 1.82
CA GLY A 191 7.68 6.94 0.42
C GLY A 191 8.80 6.42 -0.51
N LEU A 192 10.07 6.71 -0.19
CA LEU A 192 11.23 6.19 -0.92
C LEU A 192 11.23 4.66 -1.01
N THR A 193 11.02 3.96 0.12
CA THR A 193 11.02 2.50 0.14
C THR A 193 9.80 1.94 -0.60
N MET A 194 8.61 2.51 -0.40
CA MET A 194 7.39 2.13 -1.11
C MET A 194 7.57 2.24 -2.62
N VAL A 195 7.97 3.40 -3.13
CA VAL A 195 8.15 3.64 -4.56
C VAL A 195 9.23 2.72 -5.13
N SER A 196 10.33 2.50 -4.39
CA SER A 196 11.39 1.59 -4.84
C SER A 196 10.91 0.14 -4.97
N TYR A 197 10.07 -0.33 -4.05
CA TYR A 197 9.46 -1.66 -4.11
C TYR A 197 8.37 -1.78 -5.18
N ARG A 198 7.45 -0.81 -5.25
CA ARG A 198 6.33 -0.80 -6.21
C ARG A 198 6.80 -0.74 -7.65
N LEU A 199 7.81 0.09 -7.97
CA LEU A 199 8.42 0.14 -9.31
C LEU A 199 9.10 -1.17 -9.74
N ASN A 200 9.37 -2.09 -8.81
CA ASN A 200 9.94 -3.41 -9.08
C ASN A 200 8.90 -4.55 -8.98
N GLY A 201 7.62 -4.24 -8.78
CA GLY A 201 6.52 -5.21 -8.80
C GLY A 201 6.09 -5.72 -7.43
N LEU A 202 6.42 -5.03 -6.34
CA LEU A 202 6.11 -5.43 -4.96
C LEU A 202 5.28 -4.35 -4.27
N ASN A 203 4.05 -4.66 -3.85
CA ASN A 203 3.15 -3.71 -3.18
C ASN A 203 3.53 -3.52 -1.70
N LEU A 204 4.65 -2.84 -1.44
CA LEU A 204 5.07 -2.49 -0.08
C LEU A 204 4.12 -1.42 0.52
N PRO A 205 3.65 -1.57 1.77
CA PRO A 205 2.76 -0.58 2.40
C PRO A 205 3.37 0.84 2.50
N ARG A 206 2.53 1.87 2.39
CA ARG A 206 2.97 3.28 2.41
C ARG A 206 3.66 3.75 3.70
N VAL A 207 3.28 3.21 4.86
CA VAL A 207 3.70 3.72 6.18
C VAL A 207 4.80 2.84 6.79
N SER A 208 5.91 3.44 7.24
CA SER A 208 7.07 2.73 7.83
C SER A 208 6.73 1.70 8.92
N ARG A 209 5.73 1.95 9.77
CA ARG A 209 5.26 0.97 10.78
C ARG A 209 4.58 -0.25 10.16
N SER A 210 3.80 -0.05 9.10
CA SER A 210 3.16 -1.12 8.35
C SER A 210 4.18 -1.91 7.53
N GLN A 211 5.19 -1.24 6.96
CA GLN A 211 6.36 -1.89 6.37
C GLN A 211 7.04 -2.80 7.39
N PHE A 212 7.38 -2.29 8.58
CA PHE A 212 8.04 -3.09 9.63
C PHE A 212 7.23 -4.32 10.08
N LYS A 213 5.89 -4.23 10.09
CA LYS A 213 5.01 -5.36 10.38
C LYS A 213 4.94 -6.39 9.24
N ALA A 214 4.96 -5.94 7.98
CA ALA A 214 4.75 -6.79 6.81
C ALA A 214 5.98 -7.63 6.39
N GLY A 215 7.16 -7.36 6.96
CA GLY A 215 8.40 -8.07 6.59
C GLY A 215 8.85 -9.11 7.63
N LYS A 216 9.57 -10.14 7.18
CA LYS A 216 10.24 -11.11 8.06
C LYS A 216 11.45 -10.45 8.72
N TRP A 217 11.66 -10.71 10.02
CA TRP A 217 12.82 -10.16 10.74
C TRP A 217 14.13 -10.71 10.18
N VAL A 218 15.14 -9.83 10.07
CA VAL A 218 16.52 -10.21 9.73
C VAL A 218 17.50 -9.54 10.71
N SER A 219 18.49 -10.32 11.16
CA SER A 219 19.52 -9.86 12.08
C SER A 219 20.46 -8.85 11.40
N LYS A 220 21.06 -7.92 12.17
CA LYS A 220 21.95 -6.88 11.60
C LYS A 220 23.16 -7.47 10.84
N ARG A 221 23.59 -8.70 11.18
CA ARG A 221 24.67 -9.44 10.51
C ARG A 221 24.22 -10.17 9.23
N ASN A 222 22.93 -10.48 9.08
CA ASN A 222 22.36 -11.19 7.93
C ASN A 222 21.68 -10.25 6.92
N LEU A 223 21.74 -8.93 7.12
CA LEU A 223 21.16 -7.92 6.23
C LEU A 223 21.74 -8.05 4.80
N GLN A 224 20.86 -8.19 3.81
CA GLN A 224 21.20 -8.23 2.39
C GLN A 224 20.74 -6.95 1.68
N PRO A 225 21.39 -6.53 0.57
CA PRO A 225 20.95 -5.38 -0.21
C PRO A 225 19.46 -5.48 -0.56
N GLY A 226 18.75 -4.35 -0.51
CA GLY A 226 17.30 -4.29 -0.68
C GLY A 226 16.48 -4.47 0.61
N ASP A 227 17.02 -5.13 1.66
CA ASP A 227 16.33 -5.21 2.96
C ASP A 227 16.05 -3.82 3.54
N LEU A 228 15.00 -3.68 4.34
CA LEU A 228 14.67 -2.41 4.99
C LEU A 228 15.16 -2.36 6.44
N VAL A 229 15.75 -1.23 6.82
CA VAL A 229 16.29 -0.95 8.15
C VAL A 229 15.47 0.15 8.84
N PHE A 230 15.09 -0.08 10.10
CA PHE A 230 14.09 0.72 10.81
C PHE A 230 14.65 1.33 12.08
N PHE A 231 14.19 2.54 12.42
CA PHE A 231 14.77 3.34 13.50
C PHE A 231 13.74 4.14 14.31
N ALA A 232 14.09 4.42 15.57
CA ALA A 232 13.39 5.27 16.53
C ALA A 232 13.95 6.71 16.54
N THR A 233 14.04 7.36 15.38
CA THR A 233 14.69 8.69 15.24
C THR A 233 13.99 9.82 16.00
N LYS A 234 12.73 9.64 16.41
CA LYS A 234 12.01 10.57 17.31
C LYS A 234 12.02 10.14 18.79
N GLY A 235 12.89 9.20 19.17
CA GLY A 235 12.98 8.65 20.52
C GLY A 235 12.01 7.51 20.81
N GLY A 236 12.17 6.90 21.98
CA GLY A 236 11.43 5.71 22.42
C GLY A 236 11.75 4.46 21.60
N THR A 237 10.80 3.51 21.57
CA THR A 237 10.93 2.20 20.90
C THR A 237 10.15 2.09 19.59
N ARG A 238 9.43 3.15 19.20
CA ARG A 238 8.47 3.11 18.08
C ARG A 238 9.15 3.43 16.75
N VAL A 239 8.88 2.61 15.73
CA VAL A 239 9.30 2.86 14.34
C VAL A 239 8.81 4.23 13.88
N THR A 240 9.76 5.10 13.59
CA THR A 240 9.53 6.49 13.15
C THR A 240 10.34 6.87 11.92
N HIS A 241 11.29 6.03 11.49
CA HIS A 241 12.06 6.18 10.26
C HIS A 241 12.39 4.82 9.63
N VAL A 242 12.61 4.79 8.32
CA VAL A 242 13.04 3.63 7.54
C VAL A 242 14.04 4.04 6.45
N GLY A 243 14.90 3.11 6.03
CA GLY A 243 15.69 3.20 4.81
C GLY A 243 15.92 1.82 4.19
N MET A 244 16.47 1.77 2.99
CA MET A 244 16.84 0.52 2.30
C MET A 244 18.34 0.26 2.46
N TYR A 245 18.72 -0.92 2.91
CA TYR A 245 20.10 -1.36 3.05
C TYR A 245 20.75 -1.60 1.68
N LEU A 246 22.02 -1.20 1.53
CA LEU A 246 22.77 -1.23 0.28
C LEU A 246 23.93 -2.23 0.29
N GLY A 247 24.15 -2.93 1.40
CA GLY A 247 25.40 -3.67 1.65
C GLY A 247 26.46 -2.86 2.39
N SER A 248 27.47 -3.56 2.90
CA SER A 248 28.67 -3.00 3.56
C SER A 248 28.39 -1.96 4.64
N GLY A 249 27.32 -2.14 5.43
CA GLY A 249 26.94 -1.22 6.50
C GLY A 249 26.25 0.07 6.05
N ASN A 250 25.97 0.26 4.75
CA ASN A 250 25.36 1.48 4.21
C ASN A 250 23.85 1.30 3.97
N PHE A 251 23.08 2.38 4.08
CA PHE A 251 21.67 2.41 3.72
C PHE A 251 21.29 3.73 3.05
N ILE A 252 20.32 3.70 2.13
CA ILE A 252 19.73 4.90 1.52
C ILE A 252 18.44 5.27 2.24
N HIS A 253 18.23 6.57 2.47
CA HIS A 253 17.02 7.09 3.08
C HIS A 253 16.63 8.47 2.54
N ALA A 254 15.37 8.85 2.72
CA ALA A 254 14.94 10.25 2.67
C ALA A 254 14.92 10.76 4.14
N PRO A 255 15.88 11.61 4.59
CA PRO A 255 16.11 11.89 6.01
C PRO A 255 14.98 12.67 6.70
N ARG A 256 14.77 13.93 6.32
CA ARG A 256 13.79 14.87 6.89
C ARG A 256 13.63 16.10 6.01
N THR A 257 12.59 16.89 6.24
CA THR A 257 12.35 18.20 5.59
C THR A 257 13.61 19.08 5.61
N GLY A 258 13.88 19.73 4.48
CA GLY A 258 15.08 20.57 4.28
C GLY A 258 16.38 19.79 4.04
N LYS A 259 16.30 18.49 3.72
CA LYS A 259 17.42 17.64 3.29
C LYS A 259 16.97 16.70 2.17
N ASN A 260 17.93 16.15 1.43
CA ASN A 260 17.69 15.35 0.23
C ASN A 260 17.97 13.87 0.49
N VAL A 261 17.43 13.00 -0.37
CA VAL A 261 17.70 11.55 -0.38
C VAL A 261 19.20 11.31 -0.49
N ARG A 262 19.74 10.49 0.41
CA ARG A 262 21.18 10.26 0.55
C ARG A 262 21.50 8.88 1.13
N ILE A 263 22.79 8.54 1.13
CA ILE A 263 23.33 7.33 1.76
C ILE A 263 23.91 7.69 3.13
N GLU A 264 23.69 6.84 4.13
CA GLU A 264 24.21 6.92 5.50
C GLU A 264 24.80 5.58 5.94
N LYS A 265 25.60 5.58 7.01
CA LYS A 265 26.16 4.35 7.61
C LYS A 265 25.35 3.90 8.84
N LEU A 266 25.12 2.59 8.97
CA LEU A 266 24.55 1.94 10.16
C LEU A 266 25.47 1.97 11.40
N SER A 267 26.69 2.49 11.25
CA SER A 267 27.66 2.78 12.31
C SER A 267 27.71 4.26 12.72
N ASN A 268 26.99 5.15 12.02
CA ASN A 268 26.77 6.53 12.49
C ASN A 268 26.08 6.46 13.87
N SER A 269 26.63 7.15 14.88
CA SER A 269 26.22 7.03 16.29
C SER A 269 24.72 7.25 16.51
N PHE A 270 24.10 8.17 15.78
CA PHE A 270 22.66 8.42 15.85
C PHE A 270 21.84 7.23 15.31
N PHE A 271 22.23 6.67 14.16
CA PHE A 271 21.54 5.51 13.56
C PHE A 271 21.85 4.20 14.29
N ALA A 272 23.03 4.07 14.89
CA ALA A 272 23.37 2.95 15.75
C ALA A 272 22.52 2.97 17.04
N LYS A 273 22.43 4.12 17.73
CA LYS A 273 21.64 4.29 18.96
C LYS A 273 20.12 4.17 18.74
N THR A 274 19.62 4.46 17.54
CA THR A 274 18.17 4.43 17.24
C THR A 274 17.72 3.20 16.44
N TYR A 275 18.60 2.23 16.16
CA TYR A 275 18.27 1.04 15.36
C TYR A 275 17.26 0.12 16.07
N ILE A 276 16.15 -0.20 15.39
CA ILE A 276 15.10 -1.12 15.87
C ILE A 276 15.29 -2.52 15.29
N GLY A 277 15.65 -2.63 14.01
CA GLY A 277 15.78 -3.93 13.34
C GLY A 277 15.78 -3.84 11.81
N GLY A 278 16.10 -4.99 11.18
CA GLY A 278 16.01 -5.19 9.74
C GLY A 278 14.78 -6.03 9.37
N ARG A 279 14.28 -5.85 8.14
CA ARG A 279 13.23 -6.68 7.55
C ARG A 279 13.55 -7.07 6.10
N THR A 280 13.40 -8.36 5.77
CA THR A 280 13.32 -8.83 4.39
C THR A 280 11.86 -9.00 3.95
N TYR A 281 11.66 -8.92 2.64
CA TYR A 281 10.39 -9.13 1.92
C TYR A 281 10.60 -10.03 0.69
N LEU A 282 11.79 -10.64 0.63
CA LEU A 282 12.34 -11.56 -0.36
C LEU A 282 12.90 -12.78 0.40
#